data_AF-A0A0V0SHI7-F1
#
_entry.id   AF-A0A0V0SHI7-F1
#
_cell.length_a   1.000
_cell.length_b   1.000
_cell.length_c   1.000
_cell.angle_alpha   90.00
_cell.angle_beta   90.00
_cell.angle_gamma   90.00
#
_symmetry.space_group_name_H-M   'P 1'
#
loop_
_entity.id
_entity.type
_entity.pdbx_description
1 polymer ?
#
loop_
_entity_poly.entity_id
_entity_poly.type
_entity_poly.pdbx_seq_one_letter_code
_entity_poly.pdbx_strand_id
1 'polypeptide(L)'
;LSGFFVDKLKFLTYKLYSDSCSTSKGLAVGCLVRGHGVCIWVFGNVVGSWSLGTTISYRKLSANCFTCSKAHSIMAVGFRGTLTLWGFQSLTLVKSIDVSSNSDWIRDIFFSLESTSDVVMVTTFTKICAWSLTQYNCLWSINVSVTAVCQN
;
A
#
# COMPACT_ATOMS: atom_id res chain seq x y z
N LEU A 1 -11.99 21.48 -13.90
CA LEU A 1 -11.32 21.01 -12.67
C LEU A 1 -11.73 19.55 -12.39
N SER A 2 -11.22 18.60 -13.17
CA SER A 2 -11.41 17.17 -12.89
C SER A 2 -10.38 16.76 -11.84
N GLY A 3 -10.71 17.02 -10.57
CA GLY A 3 -9.82 16.79 -9.44
C GLY A 3 -9.54 15.30 -9.23
N PHE A 4 -8.26 14.97 -9.04
CA PHE A 4 -7.88 13.69 -8.45
C PHE A 4 -8.42 13.64 -7.02
N PHE A 5 -9.49 12.89 -6.80
CA PHE A 5 -9.97 12.61 -5.44
C PHE A 5 -9.04 11.55 -4.83
N VAL A 6 -8.52 11.79 -3.62
CA VAL A 6 -7.67 10.87 -2.86
C VAL A 6 -8.49 10.31 -1.71
N ASP A 7 -8.65 8.98 -1.64
CA ASP A 7 -9.60 8.32 -0.71
C ASP A 7 -8.96 8.15 0.66
N LYS A 8 -7.67 7.83 0.63
CA LYS A 8 -6.81 7.68 1.79
C LYS A 8 -5.47 8.30 1.45
N LEU A 9 -5.15 9.38 2.14
CA LEU A 9 -3.84 10.02 2.11
C LEU A 9 -3.09 9.65 3.40
N LYS A 10 -1.88 9.09 3.28
CA LYS A 10 -0.97 8.93 4.42
C LYS A 10 0.30 9.75 4.17
N PHE A 11 0.61 10.63 5.10
CA PHE A 11 1.88 11.35 5.11
C PHE A 11 2.96 10.44 5.71
N LEU A 12 4.08 10.29 5.01
CA LEU A 12 5.20 9.43 5.37
C LEU A 12 6.50 10.23 5.19
N THR A 13 7.20 10.56 6.27
CA THR A 13 8.53 11.20 6.16
C THR A 13 9.55 10.17 5.63
N TYR A 14 10.19 10.43 4.47
CA TYR A 14 11.20 9.52 3.91
C TYR A 14 12.20 10.15 2.93
N LYS A 15 13.43 9.60 2.89
CA LYS A 15 14.55 10.03 2.04
C LYS A 15 14.71 9.07 0.84
N LEU A 16 14.31 9.48 -0.35
CA LEU A 16 14.58 8.74 -1.59
C LEU A 16 16.10 8.76 -1.90
N TYR A 17 16.65 7.63 -2.34
CA TYR A 17 18.09 7.46 -2.58
C TYR A 17 18.58 8.09 -3.90
N SER A 18 17.68 8.58 -4.75
CA SER A 18 18.01 9.03 -6.11
C SER A 18 18.34 10.53 -6.22
N ASP A 19 18.59 11.23 -5.12
CA ASP A 19 18.91 12.66 -5.13
C ASP A 19 20.23 12.95 -4.44
N SER A 20 21.10 13.70 -5.13
CA SER A 20 22.41 14.19 -4.69
C SER A 20 22.36 15.17 -3.51
N CYS A 21 21.19 15.44 -2.93
CA CYS A 21 20.99 16.47 -1.92
C CYS A 21 20.47 15.87 -0.59
N SER A 22 21.21 16.11 0.49
CA SER A 22 21.08 15.47 1.80
C SER A 22 19.88 15.90 2.66
N THR A 23 19.01 16.79 2.17
CA THR A 23 17.87 17.30 2.93
C THR A 23 16.66 16.36 2.83
N SER A 24 16.12 15.98 3.98
CA SER A 24 14.92 15.12 4.11
C SER A 24 13.75 15.70 3.32
N LYS A 25 13.36 15.04 2.23
CA LYS A 25 12.11 15.33 1.51
C LYS A 25 10.95 14.68 2.27
N GLY A 26 9.81 15.36 2.37
CA GLY A 26 8.57 14.71 2.83
C GLY A 26 8.02 13.83 1.70
N LEU A 27 7.52 12.64 2.02
CA LEU A 27 6.73 11.84 1.07
C LEU A 27 5.28 11.79 1.54
N ALA A 28 4.35 11.92 0.62
CA ALA A 28 2.94 11.69 0.88
C ALA A 28 2.53 10.62 -0.12
N VAL A 29 2.00 9.52 0.39
CA VAL A 29 1.49 8.44 -0.44
C VAL A 29 -0.01 8.43 -0.26
N GLY A 30 -0.76 8.26 -1.33
CA GLY A 30 -2.21 8.20 -1.22
C GLY A 30 -2.84 7.41 -2.33
N CYS A 31 -3.89 6.68 -1.96
CA CYS A 31 -4.73 5.98 -2.92
C CYS A 31 -5.62 6.99 -3.65
N LEU A 32 -5.61 6.94 -4.97
CA LEU A 32 -6.61 7.65 -5.75
C LEU A 32 -7.99 7.01 -5.54
N VAL A 33 -9.00 7.79 -5.13
CA VAL A 33 -10.42 7.38 -5.21
C VAL A 33 -10.70 7.04 -6.67
N ARG A 34 -11.12 5.80 -6.94
CA ARG A 34 -11.49 5.32 -8.29
C ARG A 34 -10.36 5.39 -9.34
N GLY A 35 -9.12 5.65 -8.93
CA GLY A 35 -7.96 5.60 -9.82
C GLY A 35 -7.35 4.21 -9.92
N HIS A 36 -6.75 3.89 -11.06
CA HIS A 36 -6.04 2.65 -11.30
C HIS A 36 -4.64 2.65 -10.66
N GLY A 37 -4.52 3.04 -9.39
CA GLY A 37 -3.21 3.16 -8.75
C GLY A 37 -3.12 3.92 -7.43
N VAL A 38 -1.89 3.96 -6.93
CA VAL A 38 -1.46 4.74 -5.77
C VAL A 38 -0.55 5.86 -6.26
N CYS A 39 -0.87 7.10 -5.90
CA CYS A 39 -0.04 8.26 -6.19
C CYS A 39 0.97 8.48 -5.07
N ILE A 40 2.18 8.86 -5.48
CA ILE A 40 3.27 9.22 -4.60
C ILE A 40 3.63 10.66 -4.90
N TRP A 41 3.41 11.52 -3.91
CA TRP A 41 3.78 12.93 -3.93
C TRP A 41 5.06 13.15 -3.14
N VAL A 42 5.90 14.03 -3.66
CA VAL A 42 7.18 14.40 -3.07
C VAL A 42 7.13 15.88 -2.68
N PHE A 43 7.54 16.20 -1.46
CA PHE A 43 7.69 17.57 -0.99
C PHE A 43 9.07 18.11 -1.36
N GLY A 44 9.11 19.14 -2.19
CA GLY A 44 10.33 19.85 -2.54
C GLY A 44 10.62 20.97 -1.56
N ASN A 45 11.62 20.81 -0.69
CA ASN A 45 11.99 21.83 0.30
C ASN A 45 12.38 23.18 -0.31
N VAL A 46 12.97 23.18 -1.53
CA VAL A 46 13.40 24.40 -2.23
C VAL A 46 12.19 25.25 -2.66
N VAL A 47 11.13 24.59 -3.13
CA VAL A 47 9.93 25.24 -3.67
C VAL A 47 8.81 25.31 -2.61
N GLY A 48 8.98 24.63 -1.48
CA GLY A 48 7.99 24.59 -0.40
C GLY A 48 6.66 23.94 -0.81
N SER A 49 6.65 23.02 -1.78
CA SER A 49 5.42 22.48 -2.37
C SER A 49 5.48 20.97 -2.61
N TRP A 50 4.28 20.36 -2.64
CA TRP A 50 4.08 18.98 -3.03
C TRP A 50 3.91 18.88 -4.54
N SER A 51 4.61 17.93 -5.16
CA SER A 51 4.46 17.60 -6.57
C SER A 51 4.20 16.10 -6.73
N LEU A 52 3.45 15.72 -7.76
CA LEU A 52 3.28 14.30 -8.09
C LEU A 52 4.61 13.76 -8.60
N GLY A 53 5.22 12.84 -7.85
CA GLY A 53 6.44 12.16 -8.27
C GLY A 53 6.12 11.05 -9.27
N THR A 54 5.20 10.16 -8.91
CA THR A 54 4.79 9.04 -9.77
C THR A 54 3.48 8.39 -9.31
N THR A 55 2.95 7.49 -10.15
CA THR A 55 1.78 6.67 -9.85
C THR A 55 2.11 5.20 -10.09
N ILE A 56 1.90 4.38 -9.07
CA ILE A 56 2.00 2.92 -9.18
C ILE A 56 0.64 2.38 -9.60
N SER A 57 0.61 1.60 -10.67
CA SER A 57 -0.59 0.94 -11.19
C SER A 57 -0.35 -0.56 -11.35
N TYR A 58 -1.42 -1.35 -11.19
CA TYR A 58 -1.34 -2.79 -11.38
C TYR A 58 -2.57 -3.30 -12.14
N ARG A 59 -2.34 -3.88 -13.33
CA ARG A 59 -3.37 -4.53 -14.17
C ARG A 59 -4.65 -3.71 -14.40
N LYS A 60 -4.57 -2.37 -14.35
CA LYS A 60 -5.75 -1.47 -14.38
C LYS A 60 -6.78 -1.81 -13.28
N LEU A 61 -6.35 -2.38 -12.16
CA LEU A 61 -7.20 -2.59 -10.99
C LEU A 61 -7.21 -1.32 -10.13
N SER A 62 -8.31 -1.09 -9.44
CA SER A 62 -8.42 -0.01 -8.46
C SER A 62 -7.60 -0.36 -7.22
N ALA A 63 -6.80 0.59 -6.72
CA ALA A 63 -6.15 0.45 -5.42
C ALA A 63 -7.17 0.73 -4.30
N ASN A 64 -7.20 -0.11 -3.27
CA ASN A 64 -8.16 -0.01 -2.16
C ASN A 64 -7.51 0.47 -0.87
N CYS A 65 -6.30 0.00 -0.59
CA CYS A 65 -5.54 0.35 0.60
C CYS A 65 -4.04 0.16 0.34
N PHE A 66 -3.23 0.77 1.19
CA PHE A 66 -1.79 0.56 1.19
C PHE A 66 -1.20 0.79 2.58
N THR A 67 -0.02 0.22 2.79
CA THR A 67 0.81 0.45 3.96
C THR A 67 2.28 0.30 3.57
N CYS A 68 3.18 0.79 4.42
CA CYS A 68 4.62 0.75 4.17
C CYS A 68 5.33 0.10 5.35
N SER A 69 6.36 -0.69 5.07
CA SER A 69 7.27 -1.21 6.09
C SER A 69 8.64 -0.59 5.90
N LYS A 70 9.08 0.18 6.91
CA LYS A 70 10.46 0.72 6.92
C LYS A 70 11.49 -0.39 7.12
N ALA A 71 11.20 -1.38 7.97
CA ALA A 71 12.10 -2.49 8.27
C ALA A 71 12.45 -3.30 7.01
N HIS A 72 11.44 -3.63 6.20
CA HIS A 72 11.62 -4.43 4.99
C HIS A 72 11.85 -3.58 3.74
N SER A 73 11.82 -2.25 3.84
CA SER A 73 11.92 -1.32 2.69
C SER A 73 10.93 -1.62 1.56
N ILE A 74 9.69 -1.96 1.91
CA ILE A 74 8.62 -2.27 0.94
C ILE A 74 7.36 -1.43 1.19
N MET A 75 6.60 -1.22 0.12
CA MET A 75 5.22 -0.78 0.15
C MET A 75 4.30 -1.92 -0.26
N ALA A 76 3.29 -2.17 0.55
CA ALA A 76 2.23 -3.12 0.26
C ALA A 76 0.98 -2.37 -0.19
N VAL A 77 0.41 -2.78 -1.33
CA VAL A 77 -0.79 -2.16 -1.92
C VAL A 77 -1.81 -3.26 -2.23
N GLY A 78 -3.04 -3.07 -1.76
CA GLY A 78 -4.18 -3.92 -2.09
C GLY A 78 -4.88 -3.40 -3.35
N PHE A 79 -4.87 -4.22 -4.40
CA PHE A 79 -5.61 -3.99 -5.65
C PHE A 79 -6.72 -5.04 -5.75
N ARG A 80 -7.97 -4.67 -5.44
CA ARG A 80 -9.08 -5.62 -5.30
C ARG A 80 -8.69 -6.76 -4.36
N GLY A 81 -8.76 -8.02 -4.80
CA GLY A 81 -8.38 -9.20 -4.02
C GLY A 81 -6.88 -9.55 -4.07
N THR A 82 -6.06 -8.74 -4.75
CA THR A 82 -4.64 -9.01 -4.95
C THR A 82 -3.78 -8.08 -4.10
N LEU A 83 -2.90 -8.65 -3.29
CA LEU A 83 -1.84 -7.93 -2.59
C LEU A 83 -0.63 -7.78 -3.52
N THR A 84 -0.11 -6.57 -3.65
CA THR A 84 1.14 -6.31 -4.38
C THR A 84 2.18 -5.69 -3.45
N LEU A 85 3.41 -6.18 -3.54
CA LEU A 85 4.57 -5.72 -2.79
C LEU A 85 5.51 -5.01 -3.74
N TRP A 86 5.90 -3.79 -3.39
CA TRP A 86 6.74 -2.91 -4.20
C TRP A 86 7.96 -2.50 -3.40
N GLY A 87 9.12 -2.44 -4.06
CA GLY A 87 10.33 -1.88 -3.45
C GLY A 87 10.08 -0.41 -3.14
N PHE A 88 10.30 0.02 -1.89
CA PHE A 88 9.87 1.35 -1.45
C PHE A 88 10.66 2.49 -2.11
N GLN A 89 11.94 2.27 -2.41
CA GLN A 89 12.79 3.23 -3.11
C GLN A 89 12.71 3.10 -4.63
N SER A 90 12.76 1.87 -5.14
CA SER A 90 12.81 1.59 -6.57
C SER A 90 11.44 1.68 -7.25
N LEU A 91 10.37 1.54 -6.47
CA LEU A 91 8.99 1.45 -6.94
C LEU A 91 8.78 0.33 -7.95
N THR A 92 9.62 -0.70 -7.89
CA THR A 92 9.54 -1.91 -8.71
C THR A 92 8.67 -2.95 -8.03
N LEU A 93 7.84 -3.65 -8.80
CA LEU A 93 7.04 -4.76 -8.29
C LEU A 93 7.95 -5.91 -7.85
N VAL A 94 7.87 -6.28 -6.57
CA VAL A 94 8.60 -7.41 -5.98
C VAL A 94 7.77 -8.68 -6.10
N LYS A 95 6.49 -8.61 -5.70
CA LYS A 95 5.59 -9.77 -5.71
C LYS A 95 4.13 -9.35 -5.85
N SER A 96 3.34 -10.21 -6.48
CA SER A 96 1.88 -10.16 -6.47
C SER A 96 1.35 -11.46 -5.87
N ILE A 97 0.34 -11.35 -5.02
CA ILE A 97 -0.27 -12.46 -4.28
C ILE A 97 -1.78 -12.33 -4.36
N ASP A 98 -2.46 -13.33 -4.92
CA ASP A 98 -3.92 -13.37 -4.96
C ASP A 98 -4.44 -13.87 -3.60
N VAL A 99 -4.97 -12.95 -2.80
CA VAL A 99 -5.45 -13.20 -1.44
C VAL A 99 -6.88 -13.74 -1.47
N SER A 100 -7.69 -13.19 -2.36
CA SER A 100 -9.11 -13.44 -2.54
C SER A 100 -9.53 -13.15 -3.99
N SER A 101 -10.81 -13.35 -4.30
CA SER A 101 -11.40 -12.95 -5.58
C SER A 101 -11.45 -11.43 -5.74
N ASN A 102 -11.55 -10.93 -6.98
CA ASN A 102 -11.67 -9.51 -7.26
C ASN A 102 -12.95 -8.85 -6.72
N SER A 103 -13.95 -9.63 -6.31
CA SER A 103 -15.17 -9.15 -5.65
C SER A 103 -15.01 -8.96 -4.14
N ASP A 104 -14.04 -9.63 -3.51
CA ASP A 104 -13.76 -9.53 -2.08
C ASP A 104 -12.50 -8.71 -1.83
N TRP A 105 -12.65 -7.38 -1.81
CA TRP A 105 -11.52 -6.48 -1.83
C TRP A 105 -10.74 -6.48 -0.53
N ILE A 106 -9.42 -6.35 -0.63
CA ILE A 106 -8.56 -6.07 0.50
C ILE A 106 -8.96 -4.74 1.12
N ARG A 107 -9.24 -4.77 2.42
CA ARG A 107 -9.69 -3.65 3.23
C ARG A 107 -8.52 -3.00 3.96
N ASP A 108 -7.64 -3.82 4.51
CA ASP A 108 -6.49 -3.35 5.25
C ASP A 108 -5.29 -4.30 5.17
N ILE A 109 -4.11 -3.73 5.40
CA ILE A 109 -2.83 -4.42 5.34
C ILE A 109 -2.00 -3.97 6.55
N PHE A 110 -1.49 -4.93 7.30
CA PHE A 110 -0.69 -4.70 8.49
C PHE A 110 0.64 -5.44 8.39
N PHE A 111 1.71 -4.74 8.71
CA PHE A 111 2.98 -5.39 9.02
C PHE A 111 3.03 -5.64 10.53
N SER A 112 3.70 -6.73 10.93
CA SER A 112 3.97 -6.95 12.35
C SER A 112 4.66 -5.72 12.96
N LEU A 113 4.20 -5.34 14.17
CA LEU A 113 4.75 -4.20 14.92
C LEU A 113 6.17 -4.48 15.42
N GLU A 114 6.51 -5.75 15.64
CA GLU A 114 7.86 -6.18 15.95
C GLU A 114 8.65 -6.26 14.64
N SER A 115 9.56 -5.31 14.46
CA SER A 115 10.33 -5.02 13.24
C SER A 115 11.17 -6.18 12.67
N THR A 116 11.09 -7.38 13.25
CA THR A 116 11.83 -8.59 12.86
C THR A 116 10.95 -9.69 12.28
N SER A 117 9.62 -9.55 12.34
CA SER A 117 8.74 -10.58 11.80
C SER A 117 8.48 -10.32 10.31
N ASP A 118 8.94 -11.27 9.47
CA ASP A 118 8.70 -11.32 8.01
C ASP A 118 7.24 -11.72 7.69
N VAL A 119 6.27 -11.06 8.33
CA VAL A 119 4.85 -11.38 8.19
C VAL A 119 4.05 -10.14 7.83
N VAL A 120 3.19 -10.29 6.83
CA VAL A 120 2.15 -9.33 6.48
C VAL A 120 0.78 -9.95 6.70
N MET A 121 -0.06 -9.23 7.43
CA MET A 121 -1.47 -9.57 7.60
C MET A 121 -2.32 -8.78 6.64
N VAL A 122 -3.31 -9.44 6.05
CA VAL A 122 -4.23 -8.86 5.07
C VAL A 122 -5.65 -9.18 5.49
N THR A 123 -6.51 -8.17 5.48
CA THR A 123 -7.94 -8.32 5.75
C THR A 123 -8.73 -7.99 4.49
N THR A 124 -9.76 -8.78 4.24
CA THR A 124 -10.78 -8.58 3.21
C THR A 124 -12.15 -8.50 3.90
N PHE A 125 -13.27 -8.48 3.16
CA PHE A 125 -14.57 -8.57 3.81
C PHE A 125 -14.86 -9.96 4.39
N THR A 126 -14.32 -11.01 3.76
CA THR A 126 -14.66 -12.39 4.11
C THR A 126 -13.51 -13.19 4.70
N LYS A 127 -12.31 -12.62 4.80
CA LYS A 127 -11.10 -13.35 5.18
C LYS A 127 -10.07 -12.45 5.86
N ILE A 128 -9.41 -13.01 6.87
CA ILE A 128 -8.16 -12.52 7.43
C ILE A 128 -7.08 -13.56 7.15
N CYS A 129 -5.91 -13.14 6.71
CA CYS A 129 -4.79 -14.06 6.47
C CYS A 129 -3.45 -13.41 6.78
N ALA A 130 -2.48 -14.25 7.14
CA ALA A 130 -1.10 -13.87 7.30
C ALA A 130 -0.24 -14.55 6.25
N TRP A 131 0.69 -13.81 5.68
CA TRP A 131 1.61 -14.27 4.64
C TRP A 131 3.05 -14.03 5.08
N SER A 132 3.92 -14.99 4.75
CA SER A 132 5.37 -14.78 4.88
C SER A 132 5.86 -13.85 3.78
N LEU A 133 6.65 -12.85 4.14
CA LEU A 133 7.34 -11.96 3.20
C LEU A 133 8.58 -12.62 2.58
N THR A 134 9.09 -13.68 3.20
CA THR A 134 10.29 -14.40 2.75
C THR A 134 9.92 -15.54 1.82
N GLN A 135 8.93 -16.34 2.20
CA GLN A 135 8.48 -17.51 1.44
C GLN A 135 7.31 -17.19 0.50
N TYR A 136 6.64 -16.06 0.66
CA TYR A 136 5.46 -15.65 -0.11
C TYR A 136 4.33 -16.69 -0.11
N ASN A 137 4.20 -17.43 0.99
CA ASN A 137 3.13 -18.41 1.23
C ASN A 137 2.19 -17.92 2.34
N CYS A 138 0.96 -18.45 2.32
CA CYS A 138 -0.02 -18.18 3.36
C CYS A 138 0.35 -19.01 4.59
N LEU A 139 0.62 -18.34 5.71
CA LEU A 139 0.95 -18.98 6.98
C LEU A 139 -0.31 -19.48 7.67
N TRP A 140 -1.36 -18.66 7.67
CA TRP A 140 -2.68 -19.03 8.17
C TRP A 140 -3.76 -18.13 7.57
N SER A 141 -4.99 -18.62 7.55
CA SER A 141 -6.15 -17.82 7.17
C SER A 141 -7.41 -18.24 7.92
N ILE A 142 -8.26 -17.27 8.21
CA ILE A 142 -9.56 -17.46 8.84
C ILE A 142 -10.61 -16.78 7.97
N ASN A 143 -11.70 -17.48 7.69
CA ASN A 143 -12.87 -16.90 7.03
C ASN A 143 -13.69 -16.14 8.08
N VAL A 144 -14.12 -14.94 7.74
CA VAL A 144 -14.93 -14.06 8.57
C VAL A 144 -16.29 -13.91 7.90
N SER A 145 -17.35 -14.25 8.62
CA SER A 145 -18.72 -13.94 8.21
C SER A 145 -19.19 -12.71 8.98
N VAL A 146 -19.37 -11.59 8.28
CA VAL A 146 -19.96 -10.39 8.88
C VAL A 146 -21.48 -10.52 8.79
N THR A 147 -22.13 -10.88 9.90
CA THR A 147 -23.60 -11.06 9.99
C THR A 147 -24.35 -9.74 10.21
N ALA A 148 -23.67 -8.65 10.57
CA ALA A 148 -24.24 -7.33 10.67
C ALA A 148 -23.18 -6.25 10.38
N VAL A 149 -23.51 -5.31 9.49
CA VAL A 149 -22.74 -4.08 9.30
C VAL A 149 -23.46 -2.99 10.11
N CYS A 150 -22.89 -2.57 11.23
CA CYS A 150 -23.40 -1.40 11.94
C CYS A 150 -23.18 -0.17 11.06
N GLN A 151 -24.25 0.45 10.60
CA GLN A 151 -24.19 1.75 9.93
C GLN A 151 -24.05 2.81 11.04
N ASN A 152 -22.92 3.54 11.03
CA ASN A 152 -22.76 4.78 11.79
C ASN A 152 -23.21 5.96 10.94
#